data_AF-A0AAU9N064-F1
#
_entry.id   AF-A0AAU9N064-F1
#
_cell.length_a   1.000
_cell.length_b   1.000
_cell.length_c   1.000
_cell.angle_alpha   90.00
_cell.angle_beta   90.00
_cell.angle_gamma   90.00
#
_symmetry.space_group_name_H-M   'P 1'
#
loop_
_entity.id
_entity.type
_entity.pdbx_description
1 polymer ?
#
loop_
_entity_poly.entity_id
_entity_poly.type
_entity_poly.pdbx_seq_one_letter_code
_entity_poly.pdbx_strand_id
1 'polypeptide(L)'
;MIVNFREGDPGSIKIHQTLLEHYITIMDYPRDYEGCPLVPIEVIHHFLKSSESWLSLGQQNVLLVHSELGGWPVLAFMLAALLLDRKHFTSESRALEMVLKQAPPDKLPLVPLLSELDATASQLRYLQYGNTYERWPPADKPLKLICVIMRMIPDFNEKGGCCPAFRIYGRDRLLHLDKTPKLLFSTPKEE
;
A
#
# COMPACT_ATOMS: atom_id res chain seq x y z
N MET A 1 -9.80 17.79 -5.27
CA MET A 1 -10.17 16.41 -4.85
C MET A 1 -9.38 16.05 -3.62
N ILE A 2 -10.00 15.35 -2.68
CA ILE A 2 -9.36 14.83 -1.47
C ILE A 2 -9.18 13.33 -1.61
N VAL A 3 -7.98 12.85 -1.30
CA VAL A 3 -7.65 11.42 -1.23
C VAL A 3 -7.37 11.09 0.22
N ASN A 4 -8.24 10.29 0.82
CA ASN A 4 -8.22 9.98 2.24
C ASN A 4 -7.81 8.52 2.46
N PHE A 5 -6.67 8.30 3.10
CA PHE A 5 -6.19 6.98 3.51
C PHE A 5 -6.55 6.74 4.98
N ARG A 6 -7.55 5.89 5.20
CA ARG A 6 -8.15 5.67 6.53
C ARG A 6 -7.87 4.28 7.07
N GLU A 7 -7.82 4.19 8.39
CA GLU A 7 -7.96 2.92 9.09
C GLU A 7 -9.37 2.34 8.83
N GLY A 8 -9.52 1.01 8.81
CA GLY A 8 -10.75 0.33 8.38
C GLY A 8 -12.00 0.58 9.24
N ASP A 9 -11.90 1.44 10.26
CA ASP A 9 -12.98 1.76 11.18
C ASP A 9 -13.86 2.91 10.62
N PRO A 10 -15.20 2.89 10.82
CA PRO A 10 -16.10 3.95 10.37
C PRO A 10 -15.83 5.32 11.02
N GLY A 11 -14.92 5.42 11.99
CA GLY A 11 -14.61 6.62 12.78
C GLY A 11 -14.02 7.82 12.02
N SER A 12 -13.65 7.68 10.75
CA SER A 12 -13.18 8.78 9.87
C SER A 12 -14.27 9.76 9.41
N ILE A 13 -15.43 9.72 10.08
CA ILE A 13 -16.58 10.62 9.95
C ILE A 13 -16.21 12.11 9.99
N LYS A 14 -15.14 12.51 10.70
CA LYS A 14 -14.80 13.94 10.91
C LYS A 14 -14.41 14.69 9.62
N ILE A 15 -13.64 14.07 8.73
CA ILE A 15 -13.22 14.70 7.46
C ILE A 15 -14.41 14.84 6.53
N HIS A 16 -15.22 13.79 6.42
CA HIS A 16 -16.45 13.81 5.65
C HIS A 16 -17.40 14.90 6.19
N GLN A 17 -17.65 14.93 7.50
CA GLN A 17 -18.52 15.94 8.12
C GLN A 17 -18.06 17.38 7.87
N THR A 18 -16.76 17.66 7.91
CA THR A 18 -16.23 19.02 7.76
C THR A 18 -16.21 19.48 6.29
N LEU A 19 -16.02 18.54 5.36
CA LEU A 19 -15.73 18.87 3.94
C LEU A 19 -16.91 18.60 3.00
N LEU A 20 -17.94 17.88 3.45
CA LEU A 20 -19.21 17.73 2.73
C LEU A 20 -19.86 19.08 2.42
N GLU A 21 -19.70 20.07 3.31
CA GLU A 21 -20.25 21.43 3.15
C GLU A 21 -19.63 22.19 1.97
N HIS A 22 -18.47 21.75 1.46
CA HIS A 22 -17.69 22.46 0.46
C HIS A 22 -17.81 21.86 -0.95
N TYR A 23 -18.71 20.90 -1.18
CA TYR A 23 -18.86 20.18 -2.46
C TYR A 23 -17.55 19.57 -3.00
N ILE A 24 -16.63 19.19 -2.10
CA ILE A 24 -15.33 18.61 -2.47
C ILE A 24 -15.48 17.09 -2.59
N THR A 25 -15.04 16.52 -3.71
CA THR A 25 -14.99 15.07 -3.89
C THR A 25 -13.94 14.45 -2.97
N ILE A 26 -14.35 13.51 -2.11
CA ILE A 26 -13.49 12.73 -1.22
C ILE A 26 -13.43 11.28 -1.73
N MET A 27 -12.22 10.76 -1.88
CA MET A 27 -11.95 9.39 -2.31
C MET A 27 -11.28 8.63 -1.18
N ASP A 28 -11.96 7.62 -0.63
CA ASP A 28 -11.42 6.83 0.49
C ASP A 28 -10.63 5.61 0.01
N TYR A 29 -9.47 5.40 0.63
CA TYR A 29 -8.56 4.29 0.40
C TYR A 29 -8.13 3.66 1.72
N PRO A 30 -7.82 2.34 1.74
CA PRO A 30 -7.29 1.68 2.93
C PRO A 30 -5.87 2.18 3.25
N ARG A 31 -5.57 2.40 4.53
CA ARG A 31 -4.23 2.79 5.01
C ARG A 31 -3.21 1.67 4.90
N ASP A 32 -3.61 0.46 5.25
CA ASP A 32 -2.74 -0.70 5.29
C ASP A 32 -3.54 -1.98 4.97
N TYR A 33 -2.80 -3.06 4.82
CA TYR A 33 -3.31 -4.41 4.71
C TYR A 33 -2.64 -5.22 5.82
N GLU A 34 -3.42 -5.68 6.81
CA GLU A 34 -2.91 -6.45 7.94
C GLU A 34 -1.70 -5.77 8.64
N GLY A 35 -1.73 -4.43 8.76
CA GLY A 35 -0.63 -3.65 9.35
C GLY A 35 0.57 -3.41 8.42
N CYS A 36 0.58 -3.96 7.21
CA CYS A 36 1.57 -3.65 6.19
C CYS A 36 1.10 -2.46 5.33
N PRO A 37 1.89 -1.40 5.12
CA PRO A 37 1.52 -0.23 4.32
C PRO A 37 1.57 -0.52 2.81
N LEU A 38 0.79 -1.51 2.38
CA LEU A 38 0.58 -1.94 1.01
C LEU A 38 -0.92 -1.94 0.73
N VAL A 39 -1.28 -1.55 -0.50
CA VAL A 39 -2.67 -1.55 -0.97
C VAL A 39 -2.80 -2.42 -2.23
N PRO A 40 -3.98 -3.00 -2.50
CA PRO A 40 -4.19 -3.82 -3.68
C PRO A 40 -3.87 -3.09 -4.98
N ILE A 41 -3.37 -3.81 -5.99
CA ILE A 41 -3.00 -3.23 -7.29
C ILE A 41 -4.17 -2.49 -7.97
N GLU A 42 -5.40 -2.97 -7.78
CA GLU A 42 -6.60 -2.34 -8.33
C GLU A 42 -6.88 -0.99 -7.67
N VAL A 43 -6.59 -0.88 -6.36
CA VAL A 43 -6.69 0.38 -5.60
C VAL A 43 -5.67 1.39 -6.11
N ILE A 44 -4.42 0.95 -6.35
CA ILE A 44 -3.38 1.81 -6.91
C ILE A 44 -3.80 2.32 -8.28
N HIS A 45 -4.23 1.42 -9.17
CA HIS A 45 -4.66 1.80 -10.51
C HIS A 45 -5.82 2.82 -10.48
N HIS A 46 -6.82 2.57 -9.63
CA HIS A 46 -7.96 3.46 -9.47
C HIS A 46 -7.54 4.85 -8.96
N PHE A 47 -6.64 4.89 -7.97
CA PHE A 47 -6.08 6.13 -7.46
C PHE A 47 -5.34 6.91 -8.56
N LEU A 48 -4.48 6.24 -9.34
CA LEU A 48 -3.72 6.87 -10.41
C LEU A 48 -4.65 7.48 -11.47
N LYS A 49 -5.61 6.70 -12.00
CA LYS A 49 -6.56 7.18 -13.01
C LYS A 49 -7.45 8.32 -12.51
N SER A 50 -7.94 8.22 -11.28
CA SER A 50 -8.77 9.28 -10.69
C SER A 50 -7.97 10.56 -10.48
N SER A 51 -6.72 10.44 -10.01
CA SER A 51 -5.84 11.58 -9.75
C SER A 51 -5.37 12.25 -11.03
N GLU A 52 -4.98 11.47 -12.03
CA GLU A 52 -4.60 11.97 -13.36
C GLU A 52 -5.78 12.69 -14.02
N SER A 53 -6.96 12.06 -14.06
CA SER A 53 -8.17 12.69 -14.59
C SER A 53 -8.49 14.01 -13.89
N TRP A 54 -8.44 14.06 -12.55
CA TRP A 54 -8.70 15.29 -11.80
C TRP A 54 -7.67 16.39 -12.11
N LEU A 55 -6.38 16.06 -12.14
CA LEU A 55 -5.32 17.03 -12.42
C LEU A 55 -5.34 17.52 -13.87
N SER A 56 -5.81 16.69 -14.81
CA SER A 56 -5.91 17.01 -16.23
C SER A 56 -7.12 17.93 -16.55
N LEU A 57 -8.12 18.03 -15.66
CA LEU A 57 -9.28 18.91 -15.86
C LEU A 57 -8.95 20.41 -15.75
N GLY A 58 -7.86 20.79 -15.08
CA GLY A 58 -7.49 22.20 -14.92
C GLY A 58 -6.15 22.40 -14.25
N GLN A 59 -5.39 23.39 -14.71
CA GLN A 59 -4.03 23.66 -14.18
C GLN A 59 -4.01 24.11 -12.71
N GLN A 60 -5.13 24.62 -12.20
CA GLN A 60 -5.27 25.04 -10.80
C GLN A 60 -5.82 23.92 -9.90
N ASN A 61 -6.07 22.73 -10.45
CA ASN A 61 -6.62 21.62 -9.68
C ASN A 61 -5.55 21.07 -8.73
N VAL A 62 -5.90 21.04 -7.45
CA VAL A 62 -5.03 20.52 -6.39
C VAL A 62 -5.56 19.18 -5.90
N LEU A 63 -4.63 18.26 -5.65
CA LEU A 63 -4.86 17.01 -4.94
C LEU A 63 -4.49 17.20 -3.47
N LEU A 64 -5.46 17.08 -2.57
CA LEU A 64 -5.19 17.09 -1.13
C LEU A 64 -5.17 15.66 -0.64
N VAL A 65 -4.03 15.21 -0.12
CA VAL A 65 -3.86 13.82 0.34
C VAL A 65 -3.76 13.81 1.85
N HIS A 66 -4.58 12.97 2.48
CA HIS A 66 -4.70 12.84 3.93
C HIS A 66 -4.49 11.39 4.36
N SER A 67 -3.84 11.20 5.52
CA SER A 67 -3.89 9.95 6.26
C SER A 67 -3.92 10.22 7.76
N GLU A 68 -4.46 9.26 8.50
CA GLU A 68 -4.33 9.22 9.96
C GLU A 68 -2.87 8.94 10.39
N LEU A 69 -2.61 8.99 11.69
CA LEU A 69 -1.30 8.71 12.25
C LEU A 69 -0.81 7.32 11.80
N GLY A 70 0.47 7.23 11.40
CA GLY A 70 1.04 5.99 10.86
C GLY A 70 0.77 5.74 9.36
N GLY A 71 -0.08 6.53 8.70
CA GLY A 71 -0.37 6.38 7.26
C GLY A 71 0.68 6.98 6.31
N TRP A 72 1.71 7.66 6.81
CA TRP A 72 2.74 8.27 5.96
C TRP A 72 3.42 7.30 4.97
N PRO A 73 3.80 6.06 5.34
CA PRO A 73 4.43 5.13 4.40
C PRO A 73 3.53 4.81 3.19
N VAL A 74 2.23 4.60 3.40
CA VAL A 74 1.29 4.34 2.30
C VAL A 74 1.08 5.60 1.45
N LEU A 75 1.02 6.78 2.08
CA LEU A 75 0.93 8.05 1.35
C LEU A 75 2.14 8.25 0.44
N ALA A 76 3.34 8.07 0.99
CA ALA A 76 4.57 8.25 0.26
C ALA A 76 4.67 7.29 -0.92
N PHE A 77 4.29 6.03 -0.70
CA PHE A 77 4.20 5.02 -1.75
C PHE A 77 3.22 5.40 -2.86
N MET A 78 2.01 5.84 -2.52
CA MET A 78 0.98 6.20 -3.49
C MET A 78 1.34 7.47 -4.26
N LEU A 79 1.94 8.47 -3.60
CA LEU A 79 2.47 9.66 -4.24
C LEU A 79 3.63 9.34 -5.18
N ALA A 80 4.54 8.44 -4.78
CA ALA A 80 5.62 7.97 -5.65
C ALA A 80 5.06 7.31 -6.92
N ALA A 81 4.02 6.47 -6.78
CA ALA A 81 3.32 5.88 -7.92
C ALA A 81 2.74 6.96 -8.86
N LEU A 82 2.10 8.00 -8.33
CA LEU A 82 1.55 9.10 -9.12
C LEU A 82 2.63 9.89 -9.87
N LEU A 83 3.76 10.15 -9.21
CA LEU A 83 4.89 10.86 -9.82
C LEU A 83 5.54 10.06 -10.95
N LEU A 84 5.62 8.74 -10.81
CA LEU A 84 6.09 7.83 -11.86
C LEU A 84 5.10 7.74 -13.03
N ASP A 85 3.81 7.62 -12.75
CA ASP A 85 2.74 7.60 -13.77
C ASP A 85 2.77 8.87 -14.64
N ARG A 86 2.96 10.03 -14.00
CA ARG A 86 3.12 11.34 -14.65
C ARG A 86 4.50 11.60 -15.26
N LYS A 87 5.41 10.61 -15.24
CA LYS A 87 6.77 10.71 -15.81
C LYS A 87 7.65 11.81 -15.19
N HIS A 88 7.37 12.21 -13.94
CA HIS A 88 8.26 13.12 -13.20
C HIS A 88 9.53 12.41 -12.71
N PHE A 89 9.47 11.08 -12.58
CA PHE A 89 10.60 10.23 -12.21
C PHE A 89 10.71 9.05 -13.16
N THR A 90 11.93 8.56 -13.33
CA THR A 90 12.24 7.33 -14.08
C THR A 90 12.64 6.17 -13.17
N SER A 91 13.11 6.46 -11.96
CA SER A 91 13.57 5.47 -10.98
C SER A 91 12.56 5.35 -9.84
N GLU A 92 12.06 4.14 -9.61
CA GLU A 92 11.08 3.84 -8.57
C GLU A 92 11.64 4.08 -7.17
N SER A 93 12.90 3.65 -6.93
CA SER A 93 13.59 3.87 -5.66
C SER A 93 13.80 5.34 -5.37
N ARG A 94 14.24 6.12 -6.36
CA ARG A 94 14.44 7.56 -6.20
C ARG A 94 13.13 8.29 -5.93
N ALA A 95 12.06 7.94 -6.64
CA ALA A 95 10.74 8.53 -6.41
C ALA A 95 10.25 8.28 -4.98
N LEU A 96 10.31 7.02 -4.53
CA LEU A 96 9.90 6.64 -3.18
C LEU A 96 10.73 7.33 -2.10
N GLU A 97 12.06 7.32 -2.24
CA GLU A 97 12.98 7.97 -1.31
C GLU A 97 12.73 9.48 -1.21
N MET A 98 12.55 10.15 -2.35
CA MET A 98 12.33 11.59 -2.37
C MET A 98 11.03 12.00 -1.72
N VAL A 99 9.96 11.22 -1.89
CA VAL A 99 8.69 11.48 -1.23
C VAL A 99 8.80 11.19 0.27
N LEU A 100 9.37 10.06 0.66
CA LEU A 100 9.56 9.70 2.08
C LEU A 100 10.32 10.78 2.85
N LYS A 101 11.33 11.40 2.24
CA LYS A 101 12.11 12.51 2.82
C LYS A 101 11.33 13.80 3.02
N GLN A 102 10.16 13.96 2.42
CA GLN A 102 9.29 15.13 2.66
C GLN A 102 8.53 15.04 3.99
N ALA A 103 8.66 13.93 4.74
CA ALA A 103 8.08 13.83 6.07
C ALA A 103 8.61 14.94 6.99
N PRO A 104 7.77 15.51 7.86
CA PRO A 104 8.23 16.36 8.93
C PRO A 104 9.30 15.64 9.77
N PRO A 105 10.39 16.33 10.18
CA PRO A 105 11.49 15.73 10.92
C PRO A 105 11.05 15.03 12.21
N ASP A 106 9.97 15.50 12.84
CA ASP A 106 9.41 14.91 14.06
C ASP A 106 8.65 13.59 13.82
N LYS A 107 8.28 13.31 12.56
CA LYS A 107 7.54 12.10 12.16
C LYS A 107 8.41 11.04 11.48
N LEU A 108 9.59 11.43 10.98
CA LEU A 108 10.60 10.53 10.42
C LEU A 108 11.01 9.37 11.36
N PRO A 109 11.21 9.58 12.68
CA PRO A 109 11.55 8.51 13.62
C PRO A 109 10.42 7.49 13.82
N LEU A 110 9.17 7.85 13.53
CA LEU A 110 7.99 6.99 13.71
C LEU A 110 7.74 6.09 12.50
N VAL A 111 8.35 6.37 11.34
CA VAL A 111 8.14 5.62 10.09
C VAL A 111 8.64 4.17 10.19
N PRO A 112 9.83 3.87 10.76
CA PRO A 112 10.27 2.49 10.97
C PRO A 112 9.67 1.85 12.21
N LEU A 113 9.21 2.63 13.19
CA LEU A 113 8.76 2.13 14.49
C LEU A 113 7.33 1.58 14.49
N LEU A 114 6.49 1.97 13.52
CA LEU A 114 5.07 1.61 13.48
C LEU A 114 4.75 0.38 12.62
N SER A 115 5.73 -0.10 11.83
CA SER A 115 5.57 -1.32 11.02
C SER A 115 6.63 -2.33 11.44
N GLU A 116 6.21 -3.42 12.08
CA GLU A 116 7.10 -4.54 12.46
C GLU A 116 7.79 -5.19 11.24
N LEU A 117 7.31 -4.89 10.02
CA LEU A 117 7.87 -5.34 8.74
C LEU A 117 8.33 -4.18 7.86
N ASP A 118 9.53 -4.29 7.29
CA ASP A 118 9.99 -3.40 6.23
C ASP A 118 9.19 -3.65 4.93
N ALA A 119 8.29 -2.72 4.60
CA ALA A 119 7.47 -2.78 3.40
C ALA A 119 8.18 -2.29 2.13
N THR A 120 9.38 -1.70 2.25
CA THR A 120 10.07 -0.99 1.16
C THR A 120 10.27 -1.88 -0.06
N ALA A 121 10.76 -3.11 0.13
CA ALA A 121 11.00 -4.05 -0.97
C ALA A 121 9.70 -4.40 -1.73
N SER A 122 8.58 -4.55 -1.00
CA SER A 122 7.28 -4.83 -1.59
C SER A 122 6.70 -3.59 -2.30
N GLN A 123 6.85 -2.40 -1.73
CA GLN A 123 6.44 -1.14 -2.35
C GLN A 123 7.17 -0.92 -3.68
N LEU A 124 8.50 -1.08 -3.70
CA LEU A 124 9.30 -0.96 -4.93
C LEU A 124 8.83 -1.94 -6.01
N ARG A 125 8.55 -3.20 -5.63
CA ARG A 125 8.01 -4.20 -6.56
C ARG A 125 6.68 -3.73 -7.19
N TYR A 126 5.79 -3.16 -6.39
CA TYR A 126 4.51 -2.65 -6.89
C TYR A 126 4.67 -1.42 -7.80
N LEU A 127 5.64 -0.54 -7.53
CA LEU A 127 5.96 0.58 -8.43
C LEU A 127 6.52 0.08 -9.78
N GLN A 128 7.42 -0.91 -9.73
CA GLN A 128 8.03 -1.50 -10.93
C GLN A 128 7.02 -2.20 -11.82
N TYR A 129 6.09 -2.92 -11.18
CA TYR A 129 4.94 -3.47 -11.85
C TYR A 129 4.28 -2.35 -12.72
N GLY A 130 3.99 -1.16 -12.15
CA GLY A 130 3.24 -0.09 -12.82
C GLY A 130 3.94 0.48 -14.04
N ASN A 131 5.28 0.40 -14.04
CA ASN A 131 6.13 0.90 -15.10
C ASN A 131 6.40 -0.12 -16.22
N THR A 132 6.26 -1.42 -15.91
CA THR A 132 6.69 -2.52 -16.80
C THR A 132 5.56 -3.10 -17.66
N TYR A 133 4.33 -3.16 -17.14
CA TYR A 133 3.23 -3.82 -17.86
C TYR A 133 2.44 -2.83 -18.73
N GLU A 134 2.38 -3.09 -20.04
CA GLU A 134 1.55 -2.32 -20.99
C GLU A 134 0.06 -2.37 -20.65
N ARG A 135 -0.42 -3.50 -20.08
CA ARG A 135 -1.80 -3.68 -19.63
C ARG A 135 -1.85 -3.85 -18.12
N TRP A 136 -2.17 -2.76 -17.45
CA TRP A 136 -2.27 -2.65 -15.99
C TRP A 136 -3.71 -2.38 -15.55
N PRO A 137 -4.25 -3.08 -14.53
CA PRO A 137 -3.65 -4.19 -13.79
C PRO A 137 -3.64 -5.49 -14.64
N PRO A 138 -2.75 -6.45 -14.33
CA PRO A 138 -2.74 -7.74 -15.00
C PRO A 138 -4.04 -8.52 -14.74
N ALA A 139 -4.41 -9.38 -15.67
CA ALA A 139 -5.56 -10.26 -15.50
C ALA A 139 -5.36 -11.21 -14.31
N ASP A 140 -6.43 -11.44 -13.54
CA ASP A 140 -6.39 -12.37 -12.42
C ASP A 140 -6.09 -13.80 -12.91
N LYS A 141 -5.06 -14.41 -12.34
CA LYS A 141 -4.64 -15.78 -12.65
C LYS A 141 -4.53 -16.58 -11.35
N PRO A 142 -5.26 -17.70 -11.20
CA PRO A 142 -5.13 -18.55 -10.03
C PRO A 142 -3.75 -19.20 -10.01
N LEU A 143 -3.08 -19.11 -8.87
CA LEU A 143 -1.80 -19.76 -8.61
C LEU A 143 -1.95 -20.67 -7.39
N LYS A 144 -1.30 -21.84 -7.44
CA LYS A 144 -1.19 -22.76 -6.31
C LYS A 144 0.24 -22.72 -5.80
N LEU A 145 0.44 -22.30 -4.54
CA LEU A 145 1.74 -22.41 -3.89
C LEU A 145 1.97 -23.87 -3.49
N ILE A 146 2.96 -24.51 -4.11
CA ILE A 146 3.28 -25.93 -3.84
C ILE A 146 4.33 -26.04 -2.74
N CYS A 147 5.37 -25.19 -2.78
CA CYS A 147 6.43 -25.20 -1.80
C CYS A 147 7.07 -23.82 -1.66
N VAL A 148 7.71 -23.60 -0.52
CA VAL A 148 8.61 -22.47 -0.25
C VAL A 148 9.98 -23.06 0.08
N ILE A 149 11.01 -22.65 -0.65
CA ILE A 149 12.38 -23.12 -0.44
C ILE A 149 13.19 -21.97 0.14
N MET A 150 13.59 -22.09 1.40
CA MET A 150 14.51 -21.17 2.06
C MET A 150 15.95 -21.66 1.86
N ARG A 151 16.76 -20.91 1.09
CA ARG A 151 18.12 -21.32 0.74
C ARG A 151 19.16 -21.03 1.83
N MET A 152 18.96 -19.94 2.56
CA MET A 152 19.82 -19.52 3.68
C MET A 152 18.95 -19.52 4.93
N ILE A 153 19.29 -20.35 5.91
CA ILE A 153 18.56 -20.40 7.18
C ILE A 153 19.11 -19.29 8.08
N PRO A 154 18.29 -18.30 8.47
CA PRO A 154 18.71 -17.25 9.38
C PRO A 154 18.88 -17.80 10.81
N ASP A 155 19.84 -17.23 11.55
CA ASP A 155 20.02 -17.52 12.97
C ASP A 155 19.23 -16.50 13.81
N PHE A 156 17.98 -16.84 14.10
CA PHE A 156 17.08 -16.01 14.91
C PHE A 156 16.97 -16.49 16.36
N ASN A 157 17.49 -17.67 16.69
CA ASN A 157 17.37 -18.27 18.02
C ASN A 157 18.67 -18.21 18.84
N GLU A 158 19.69 -17.50 18.36
CA GLU A 158 21.03 -17.40 18.95
C GLU A 158 21.74 -18.76 19.11
N LYS A 159 21.24 -19.79 18.40
CA LYS A 159 21.71 -21.18 18.45
C LYS A 159 22.02 -21.73 17.07
N GLY A 160 22.17 -20.87 16.06
CA GLY A 160 22.49 -21.25 14.69
C GLY A 160 21.28 -21.64 13.84
N GLY A 161 20.07 -21.16 14.15
CA GLY A 161 18.89 -21.48 13.34
C GLY A 161 17.60 -20.71 13.65
N CYS A 162 16.49 -21.23 13.12
CA CYS A 162 15.16 -20.66 13.33
C CYS A 162 14.07 -21.73 13.28
N CYS A 163 12.91 -21.48 13.91
CA CYS A 163 11.70 -22.27 13.71
C CYS A 163 10.68 -21.40 12.92
N PRO A 164 10.68 -21.47 11.57
CA PRO A 164 9.86 -20.57 10.78
C PRO A 164 8.40 -21.03 10.79
N ALA A 165 7.49 -20.08 11.03
CA ALA A 165 6.06 -20.25 10.80
C ALA A 165 5.65 -19.45 9.56
N PHE A 166 4.90 -20.07 8.66
CA PHE A 166 4.37 -19.41 7.47
C PHE A 166 2.89 -19.11 7.63
N ARG A 167 2.49 -17.90 7.23
CA ARG A 167 1.09 -17.51 7.04
C ARG A 167 0.91 -17.01 5.62
N ILE A 168 -0.10 -17.52 4.94
CA ILE A 168 -0.44 -17.11 3.57
C ILE A 168 -1.78 -16.41 3.64
N TYR A 169 -1.77 -15.15 3.23
CA TYR A 169 -2.96 -14.32 3.12
C TYR A 169 -3.35 -14.17 1.65
N GLY A 170 -4.63 -14.18 1.36
CA GLY A 170 -5.14 -13.95 0.01
C GLY A 170 -6.66 -13.87 -0.03
N ARG A 171 -7.20 -13.58 -1.21
CA ARG A 171 -8.66 -13.55 -1.41
C ARG A 171 -9.21 -14.97 -1.43
N ASP A 172 -10.31 -15.19 -0.72
CA ASP A 172 -11.09 -16.41 -0.87
C ASP A 172 -11.89 -16.35 -2.16
N ARG A 173 -11.48 -17.13 -3.17
CA ARG A 173 -12.16 -17.16 -4.48
C ARG A 173 -13.56 -17.76 -4.41
N LEU A 174 -13.91 -18.49 -3.34
CA LEU A 174 -15.24 -19.08 -3.17
C LEU A 174 -16.28 -18.03 -2.76
N LEU A 175 -15.84 -16.95 -2.10
CA LEU A 175 -16.66 -15.84 -1.66
C LEU A 175 -16.46 -14.65 -2.60
N HIS A 176 -17.04 -14.72 -3.80
CA HIS A 176 -16.92 -13.69 -4.86
C HIS A 176 -17.23 -12.25 -4.43
N LEU A 177 -17.91 -12.05 -3.29
CA LEU A 177 -18.31 -10.75 -2.79
C LEU A 177 -17.25 -10.07 -1.90
N ASP A 178 -16.38 -10.85 -1.26
CA ASP A 178 -15.48 -10.35 -0.22
C ASP A 178 -14.05 -10.26 -0.75
N LYS A 179 -13.62 -9.04 -1.11
CA LYS A 179 -12.26 -8.75 -1.59
C LYS A 179 -11.26 -8.61 -0.45
N THR A 180 -11.71 -8.71 0.81
CA THR A 180 -10.82 -8.66 1.96
C THR A 180 -9.93 -9.91 1.96
N PRO A 181 -8.67 -9.73 2.33
CA PRO A 181 -7.79 -10.87 2.49
C PRO A 181 -8.18 -11.73 3.68
N LYS A 182 -7.96 -13.03 3.55
CA LYS A 182 -8.15 -14.00 4.62
C LYS A 182 -6.91 -14.86 4.74
N LEU A 183 -6.70 -15.37 5.95
CA LEU A 183 -5.68 -16.38 6.20
C LEU A 183 -6.08 -17.67 5.47
N LEU A 184 -5.36 -17.99 4.40
CA LEU A 184 -5.58 -19.19 3.58
C LEU A 184 -4.82 -20.40 4.13
N PHE A 185 -3.70 -20.15 4.79
CA PHE A 185 -2.84 -21.19 5.38
C PHE A 185 -2.03 -20.60 6.52
N SER A 186 -1.87 -21.37 7.60
CA SER A 186 -0.89 -21.12 8.65
C SER A 186 -0.17 -22.42 8.99
N THR A 187 1.12 -22.35 9.24
CA THR A 187 1.84 -23.43 9.93
C THR A 187 1.20 -23.63 11.32
N PRO A 188 0.98 -24.87 11.78
CA PRO A 188 0.55 -25.13 13.15
C PRO A 188 1.53 -24.50 14.14
N LYS A 189 1.03 -23.87 15.21
CA LYS A 189 1.89 -23.52 16.34
C LYS A 189 2.22 -24.81 17.09
N GLU A 190 3.49 -25.08 17.32
CA GLU A 190 3.89 -26.07 18.33
C GLU A 190 3.53 -25.48 19.71
N GLU A 191 2.78 -26.24 20.52
CA GLU A 191 2.51 -25.93 21.94
C GLU A 191 3.74 -26.18 22.82
#